data_AF-A0A3N0XF33-F1
#
_entry.id   AF-A0A3N0XF33-F1
#
_cell.length_a   1.000
_cell.length_b   1.000
_cell.length_c   1.000
_cell.angle_alpha   90.00
_cell.angle_beta   90.00
_cell.angle_gamma   90.00
#
_symmetry.space_group_name_H-M   'P 1'
#
loop_
_entity.id
_entity.type
_entity.pdbx_description
1 polymer ?
#
loop_
_entity_poly.entity_id
_entity_poly.type
_entity_poly.pdbx_seq_one_letter_code
_entity_poly.pdbx_strand_id
1 'polypeptide(L)'
;MPVYIFKEDDDPFQPPHQVGIVIEGVKVLNDMPSVPHACAMLFGLIYVLNLSYPSELKNTFEALQKIFMEVEPKKMARKVFSLSVKL
;
A
#
# COMPACT_ATOMS: atom_id res chain seq x y z
N MET A 1 -7.02 -11.47 1.56
CA MET A 1 -6.15 -11.02 0.47
C MET A 1 -4.72 -10.86 0.97
N PRO A 2 -3.84 -11.84 0.73
CA PRO A 2 -2.40 -11.67 0.95
C PRO A 2 -1.80 -10.77 -0.13
N VAL A 3 -0.95 -9.82 0.29
CA VAL A 3 -0.24 -8.89 -0.59
C VAL A 3 1.21 -8.81 -0.16
N TYR A 4 2.12 -8.85 -1.13
CA TYR A 4 3.55 -8.79 -0.88
C TYR A 4 4.22 -7.77 -1.80
N ILE A 5 5.16 -7.02 -1.23
CA ILE A 5 6.13 -6.24 -2.00
C ILE A 5 7.43 -7.03 -1.93
N PHE A 6 7.93 -7.47 -3.07
CA PHE A 6 9.23 -8.12 -3.15
C PHE A 6 10.24 -7.14 -3.73
N LYS A 7 11.49 -7.30 -3.30
CA LYS A 7 12.63 -6.51 -3.71
C LYS A 7 13.73 -7.50 -4.07
N GLU A 8 14.14 -7.48 -5.33
CA GLU A 8 15.23 -8.32 -5.83
C GLU A 8 16.52 -7.52 -5.70
N ASP A 9 17.37 -7.96 -4.77
CA ASP A 9 18.68 -7.37 -4.49
C ASP A 9 19.76 -8.27 -5.10
N ASP A 10 20.03 -8.06 -6.39
CA ASP A 10 21.14 -8.75 -7.07
C ASP A 10 22.52 -8.19 -6.67
N ASP A 11 22.60 -6.97 -6.12
CA ASP A 11 23.87 -6.35 -5.68
C ASP A 11 23.69 -5.38 -4.48
N PRO A 12 24.41 -5.56 -3.36
CA PRO A 12 24.29 -4.72 -2.16
C PRO A 12 24.85 -3.29 -2.33
N PHE A 13 25.57 -3.00 -3.41
CA PHE A 13 26.09 -1.66 -3.74
C PHE A 13 25.24 -0.92 -4.77
N GLN A 14 24.20 -1.54 -5.31
CA GLN A 14 23.26 -0.92 -6.24
C GLN A 14 21.89 -0.72 -5.59
N PRO A 15 21.15 0.35 -5.93
CA PRO A 15 19.75 0.44 -5.55
C PRO A 15 19.01 -0.79 -6.14
N PRO A 16 18.02 -1.34 -5.40
CA PRO A 16 17.25 -2.49 -5.87
C PRO A 16 16.75 -2.28 -7.28
N HIS A 17 17.19 -3.16 -8.18
CA HIS A 17 16.83 -3.07 -9.59
C HIS A 17 15.37 -3.46 -9.84
N GLN A 18 14.74 -4.20 -8.92
CA GLN A 18 13.40 -4.74 -9.14
C GLN A 18 12.54 -4.75 -7.88
N VAL A 19 11.63 -3.78 -7.76
CA VAL A 19 10.53 -3.83 -6.79
C VAL A 19 9.24 -4.18 -7.52
N GLY A 20 8.48 -5.15 -7.01
CA GLY A 20 7.21 -5.54 -7.60
C GLY A 20 6.11 -5.83 -6.57
N ILE A 21 4.87 -5.94 -7.06
CA ILE A 21 3.66 -6.18 -6.29
C ILE A 21 3.10 -7.53 -6.67
N VAL A 22 2.88 -8.36 -5.65
CA VAL A 22 2.15 -9.62 -5.77
C VAL A 22 0.85 -9.52 -4.99
N ILE A 23 -0.27 -9.77 -5.66
CA ILE A 23 -1.61 -9.82 -5.07
C ILE A 23 -2.13 -11.24 -5.25
N GLU A 24 -2.48 -11.91 -4.14
CA GLU A 24 -3.00 -13.29 -4.15
C GLU A 24 -2.12 -14.30 -4.93
N GLY A 25 -0.80 -14.13 -4.84
CA GLY A 25 0.18 -14.98 -5.53
C GLY A 25 0.40 -14.63 -7.01
N VAL A 26 -0.32 -13.64 -7.54
CA VAL A 26 -0.16 -13.15 -8.91
C VAL A 26 0.73 -11.90 -8.93
N LYS A 27 1.77 -11.91 -9.75
CA LYS A 27 2.65 -10.77 -9.99
C LYS A 27 1.89 -9.74 -10.84
N VAL A 28 1.45 -8.63 -10.22
CA VAL A 28 0.60 -7.61 -10.88
C VAL A 28 1.43 -6.49 -11.47
N LEU A 29 2.50 -6.07 -10.80
CA LEU A 29 3.37 -4.97 -11.22
C LEU A 29 4.83 -5.28 -10.87
N ASN A 30 5.76 -4.83 -11.70
CA ASN A 30 7.20 -5.06 -11.58
C ASN A 30 7.97 -3.78 -11.88
N ASP A 31 9.29 -3.84 -11.66
CA ASP A 31 10.25 -2.81 -12.10
C ASP A 31 9.95 -1.42 -11.54
N MET A 32 9.45 -1.35 -10.31
CA MET A 32 9.21 -0.08 -9.65
C MET A 32 10.51 0.48 -9.06
N PRO A 33 10.71 1.80 -9.13
CA PRO A 33 11.98 2.43 -8.78
C PRO A 33 12.28 2.41 -7.27
N SER A 34 11.26 2.25 -6.41
CA SER A 34 11.47 2.05 -4.98
C SER A 34 10.23 1.50 -4.27
N VAL A 35 10.41 1.05 -3.03
CA VAL A 35 9.31 0.54 -2.17
C VAL A 35 8.21 1.58 -1.93
N PRO A 36 8.49 2.88 -1.68
CA PRO A 36 7.44 3.90 -1.62
C PRO A 36 6.58 3.98 -2.89
N HIS A 37 7.18 3.87 -4.08
CA HIS A 37 6.43 3.83 -5.33
C HIS A 37 5.56 2.58 -5.42
N ALA A 38 6.08 1.43 -4.97
CA ALA A 38 5.32 0.19 -4.84
C ALA A 38 4.11 0.31 -3.93
N CYS A 39 4.27 0.95 -2.77
CA CYS A 39 3.17 1.21 -1.84
C CYS A 39 2.10 2.11 -2.46
N ALA A 40 2.51 3.19 -3.15
CA ALA A 40 1.57 4.09 -3.82
C ALA A 40 0.80 3.40 -4.96
N MET A 41 1.50 2.61 -5.78
CA MET A 41 0.88 1.80 -6.83
C MET A 41 -0.07 0.75 -6.26
N LEU A 42 0.31 0.06 -5.18
CA LEU A 42 -0.54 -0.92 -4.51
C LEU A 42 -1.84 -0.27 -4.01
N PHE A 43 -1.75 0.90 -3.40
CA PHE A 43 -2.91 1.65 -2.97
C PHE A 43 -3.86 1.92 -4.15
N GLY A 44 -3.32 2.43 -5.26
CA GLY A 44 -4.09 2.70 -6.47
C GLY A 44 -4.75 1.45 -7.06
N LEU A 45 -4.02 0.32 -7.11
CA LEU A 45 -4.56 -0.96 -7.58
C LEU A 45 -5.72 -1.43 -6.72
N ILE A 46 -5.58 -1.40 -5.39
CA ILE A 46 -6.65 -1.83 -4.48
C ILE A 46 -7.89 -0.97 -4.69
N TYR A 47 -7.72 0.34 -4.90
CA TYR A 47 -8.82 1.26 -5.14
C TYR A 47 -9.50 1.02 -6.50
N VAL A 48 -8.73 0.99 -7.60
CA VAL A 48 -9.27 0.84 -8.97
C VAL A 48 -9.92 -0.52 -9.18
N LEU A 49 -9.35 -1.57 -8.59
CA LEU A 49 -9.87 -2.93 -8.69
C LEU A 49 -10.95 -3.23 -7.62
N ASN A 50 -11.31 -2.23 -6.79
CA ASN A 50 -12.26 -2.36 -5.69
C ASN A 50 -11.99 -3.59 -4.79
N LEU A 51 -10.70 -3.85 -4.53
CA LEU A 51 -10.26 -4.98 -3.73
C LEU A 51 -10.45 -4.67 -2.24
N SER A 52 -10.69 -5.71 -1.45
CA SER A 52 -10.74 -5.56 0.00
C SER A 52 -9.34 -5.37 0.57
N TYR A 53 -9.16 -4.37 1.43
CA TYR A 53 -7.87 -4.16 2.09
C TYR A 53 -7.40 -5.40 2.87
N PRO A 54 -6.10 -5.71 2.84
CA PRO A 54 -5.53 -6.79 3.66
C PRO A 54 -5.86 -6.56 5.13
N SER A 55 -6.33 -7.57 5.84
CA SER A 55 -6.82 -7.44 7.23
C SER A 55 -5.77 -6.87 8.18
N GLU A 56 -4.51 -7.23 7.95
CA GLU A 56 -3.34 -6.77 8.73
C GLU A 56 -3.03 -5.29 8.50
N LEU A 57 -3.25 -4.80 7.27
CA LEU A 57 -2.92 -3.43 6.85
C LEU A 57 -4.14 -2.52 6.74
N LYS A 58 -5.33 -3.02 7.09
CA LYS A 58 -6.60 -2.33 6.93
C LYS A 58 -6.58 -0.91 7.53
N ASN A 59 -6.03 -0.75 8.73
CA ASN A 59 -5.97 0.56 9.39
C ASN A 59 -4.99 1.52 8.69
N THR A 60 -3.89 1.00 8.13
CA THR A 60 -2.89 1.80 7.41
C THR A 60 -3.47 2.33 6.11
N PHE A 61 -4.11 1.46 5.32
CA PHE A 61 -4.79 1.86 4.10
C PHE A 61 -5.97 2.79 4.37
N GLU A 62 -6.72 2.54 5.44
CA GLU A 62 -7.81 3.44 5.87
C GLU A 62 -7.27 4.82 6.26
N ALA A 63 -6.13 4.91 6.94
CA ALA A 63 -5.49 6.19 7.25
C ALA A 63 -5.03 6.91 5.98
N LEU A 64 -4.36 6.20 5.05
CA LEU A 64 -3.96 6.76 3.76
C LEU A 64 -5.17 7.33 2.98
N GLN A 65 -6.24 6.56 2.88
CA GLN A 65 -7.43 6.97 2.14
C GLN A 65 -8.18 8.12 2.81
N LYS A 66 -8.37 8.08 4.13
CA LYS A 66 -9.28 9.01 4.80
C LYS A 66 -8.59 10.26 5.35
N ILE A 67 -7.31 10.16 5.69
CA ILE A 67 -6.51 11.29 6.19
C ILE A 67 -5.82 11.99 5.02
N PHE A 68 -5.12 11.25 4.14
CA PHE A 68 -4.31 11.87 3.10
C PHE A 68 -5.08 12.15 1.81
N MET A 69 -6.08 11.33 1.47
CA MET A 69 -6.91 11.54 0.27
C MET A 69 -8.30 12.11 0.56
N GLU A 70 -8.66 12.32 1.83
CA GLU A 70 -9.97 12.85 2.27
C GLU A 70 -11.20 12.11 1.70
N VAL A 71 -11.06 10.84 1.35
CA VAL A 71 -12.17 10.03 0.82
C VAL A 71 -13.00 9.50 1.98
N GLU A 72 -14.26 9.94 2.08
CA GLU A 72 -15.23 9.54 3.12
C GLU A 72 -14.75 9.67 4.59
N PRO A 73 -14.36 10.87 5.05
CA PRO A 73 -13.80 11.06 6.38
C PRO A 73 -14.79 10.78 7.52
N LYS A 74 -16.08 10.73 7.24
CA LYS A 74 -17.15 10.58 8.25
C LYS A 74 -17.26 9.16 8.82
N LYS A 75 -16.56 8.17 8.26
CA LYS A 75 -16.74 6.75 8.60
C LYS A 75 -15.41 6.06 8.91
N MET A 76 -14.54 6.64 9.74
CA MET A 76 -13.24 6.05 10.07
C MET A 76 -13.24 5.18 11.32
N ALA A 77 -12.37 4.19 11.39
CA ALA A 77 -12.07 3.49 12.63
C ALA A 77 -11.52 4.45 13.71
N ARG A 78 -11.86 4.20 15.00
CA ARG A 78 -11.42 5.03 16.14
C ARG A 78 -9.90 5.23 16.20
N LYS A 79 -9.13 4.22 15.80
CA LYS A 79 -7.66 4.30 15.74
C LYS A 79 -7.20 5.33 14.71
N VAL A 80 -7.78 5.31 13.51
CA VAL A 80 -7.47 6.25 12.41
C VAL A 80 -7.91 7.67 12.77
N PHE A 81 -9.10 7.82 13.37
CA PHE A 81 -9.56 9.12 13.85
C PHE A 81 -8.65 9.70 14.95
N SER A 82 -8.20 8.88 15.90
CA SER A 82 -7.24 9.34 16.91
C SER A 82 -5.89 9.74 16.31
N LEU A 83 -5.49 9.16 15.18
CA LEU A 83 -4.27 9.53 14.46
C LEU A 83 -4.49 10.85 13.71
N SER A 84 -5.64 11.05 13.05
CA SER A 84 -5.92 12.28 12.31
C SER A 84 -5.97 13.53 13.17
N VAL A 85 -6.33 13.41 14.45
CA VAL A 85 -6.33 14.53 15.41
C VAL A 85 -4.93 14.88 15.92
N LYS A 86 -3.96 13.96 15.79
CA LYS A 86 -2.59 14.10 16.32
C LYS A 86 -1.55 14.47 15.26
N LEU A 87 -1.90 14.32 13.98
CA LEU A 87 -1.13 14.76 12.81
C LEU A 87 -1.32 16.27 12.61
#